data_AF-A0A842TFR2-F1
#
_entry.id   AF-A0A842TFR2-F1
#
_cell.length_a   1.000
_cell.length_b   1.000
_cell.length_c   1.000
_cell.angle_alpha   90.00
_cell.angle_beta   90.00
_cell.angle_gamma   90.00
#
_symmetry.space_group_name_H-M   'P 1'
#
loop_
_entity.id
_entity.type
_entity.pdbx_description
1 polymer ?
#
loop_
_entity_poly.entity_id
_entity_poly.type
_entity_poly.pdbx_seq_one_letter_code
_entity_poly.pdbx_strand_id
1 'polypeptide(L)'
;MSNVNELLEKYEYKGRGKFEPEIEIDKFLLEVIKGKGDITRREIAEITNIPRTTIYDTVKKLIYEGEIEKYSVSNKRRGRPKVYYRVKED
;
A
#
# COMPACT_ATOMS: atom_id res chain seq x y z
N MET A 1 -12.09 -1.86 -16.09
CA MET A 1 -11.20 -0.78 -15.62
C MET A 1 -10.63 -1.22 -14.29
N SER A 2 -9.35 -0.98 -14.02
CA SER A 2 -8.73 -1.43 -12.77
C SER A 2 -9.38 -0.69 -11.59
N ASN A 3 -10.01 -1.42 -10.67
CA ASN A 3 -10.69 -0.90 -9.46
C ASN A 3 -9.86 0.16 -8.70
N VAL A 4 -8.52 0.05 -8.77
CA VAL A 4 -7.58 1.00 -8.16
C VAL A 4 -7.67 2.41 -8.76
N ASN A 5 -7.83 2.58 -10.07
CA ASN A 5 -7.85 3.92 -10.67
C ASN A 5 -9.09 4.70 -10.23
N GLU A 6 -10.24 4.04 -10.18
CA GLU A 6 -11.49 4.61 -9.65
C GLU A 6 -11.32 5.00 -8.17
N LEU A 7 -10.62 4.18 -7.38
CA LEU A 7 -10.31 4.50 -5.98
C LEU A 7 -9.41 5.74 -5.85
N LEU A 8 -8.37 5.86 -6.69
CA LEU A 8 -7.44 7.00 -6.69
C LEU A 8 -8.09 8.30 -7.17
N GLU A 9 -9.02 8.22 -8.12
CA GLU A 9 -9.81 9.38 -8.57
C GLU A 9 -10.85 9.80 -7.52
N LYS A 10 -11.41 8.82 -6.79
CA LYS A 10 -12.45 9.06 -5.80
C LYS A 10 -11.92 9.68 -4.51
N TYR A 11 -10.79 9.19 -3.98
CA TYR A 11 -10.29 9.59 -2.67
C TYR A 11 -8.96 10.35 -2.79
N GLU A 12 -8.98 11.61 -2.37
CA GLU A 12 -7.81 12.47 -2.38
C GLU A 12 -7.18 12.54 -0.97
N TYR A 13 -5.87 12.29 -0.86
CA TYR A 13 -5.15 12.40 0.39
C TYR A 13 -4.92 13.87 0.78
N LYS A 14 -5.48 14.30 1.92
CA LYS A 14 -5.40 15.69 2.42
C LYS A 14 -4.30 15.89 3.47
N GLY A 15 -3.51 14.86 3.77
CA GLY A 15 -2.47 14.93 4.80
C GLY A 15 -2.91 14.40 6.15
N ARG A 16 -1.92 14.11 7.02
CA ARG A 16 -2.12 13.64 8.40
C ARG A 16 -3.03 12.39 8.52
N GLY A 17 -3.04 11.55 7.49
CA GLY A 17 -3.86 10.34 7.46
C GLY A 17 -5.33 10.55 7.07
N LYS A 18 -5.70 11.76 6.60
CA LYS A 18 -7.07 12.10 6.21
C LYS A 18 -7.25 12.10 4.69
N PHE A 19 -8.46 11.79 4.26
CA PHE A 19 -8.90 11.76 2.87
C PHE A 19 -10.17 12.58 2.67
N GLU A 20 -10.39 12.99 1.42
CA GLU A 20 -11.66 13.55 0.97
C GLU A 20 -12.12 12.80 -0.29
N PRO A 21 -13.32 12.17 -0.29
CA PRO A 21 -14.21 11.98 0.86
C PRO A 21 -13.57 11.08 1.94
N GLU A 22 -14.18 11.02 3.12
CA GLU A 22 -13.60 10.31 4.26
C GLU A 22 -13.51 8.79 4.02
N ILE A 23 -12.32 8.24 4.22
CA ILE A 23 -12.03 6.81 4.23
C ILE A 23 -10.89 6.53 5.21
N GLU A 24 -10.95 5.39 5.88
CA GLU A 24 -9.85 4.92 6.72
C GLU A 24 -8.64 4.58 5.84
N ILE A 25 -7.47 5.11 6.18
CA ILE A 25 -6.24 4.89 5.43
C ILE A 25 -5.88 3.41 5.28
N ASP A 26 -6.20 2.60 6.29
CA ASP A 26 -5.93 1.16 6.31
C ASP A 26 -6.77 0.44 5.24
N LYS A 27 -8.07 0.74 5.17
CA LYS A 27 -8.97 0.21 4.13
C LYS A 27 -8.57 0.68 2.75
N PHE A 28 -8.23 1.97 2.60
CA PHE A 28 -7.77 2.51 1.33
C PHE A 28 -6.50 1.79 0.83
N LEU A 29 -5.48 1.66 1.70
CA LEU A 29 -4.24 0.99 1.32
C LEU A 29 -4.42 -0.50 1.05
N LEU A 30 -5.32 -1.17 1.77
CA LEU A 30 -5.64 -2.57 1.52
C LEU A 30 -6.23 -2.76 0.12
N GLU A 31 -7.21 -1.96 -0.29
CA GLU A 31 -7.81 -2.02 -1.64
C GLU A 31 -6.79 -1.69 -2.74
N VAL A 32 -5.89 -0.73 -2.50
CA VAL A 32 -4.79 -0.42 -3.42
C VAL A 32 -3.86 -1.62 -3.60
N ILE A 33 -3.44 -2.26 -2.50
CA ILE A 33 -2.56 -3.45 -2.54
C ILE A 33 -3.29 -4.61 -3.23
N LYS A 34 -4.54 -4.86 -2.86
CA LYS A 34 -5.39 -5.91 -3.46
C LYS A 34 -5.52 -5.75 -4.96
N GLY A 35 -5.82 -4.54 -5.43
CA GLY A 35 -6.03 -4.29 -6.86
C GLY A 35 -4.75 -4.22 -7.69
N LYS A 36 -3.58 -4.02 -7.07
CA LYS A 36 -2.27 -4.08 -7.75
C LYS A 36 -1.61 -5.47 -7.66
N GLY A 37 -1.93 -6.24 -6.63
CA GLY A 37 -1.27 -7.50 -6.30
C GLY A 37 0.07 -7.25 -5.62
N ASP A 38 1.16 -7.51 -6.34
CA ASP A 38 2.52 -7.34 -5.83
C ASP A 38 3.00 -5.90 -5.97
N ILE A 39 3.13 -5.19 -4.85
CA ILE A 39 3.50 -3.77 -4.87
C ILE A 39 4.55 -3.42 -3.82
N THR A 40 5.45 -2.50 -4.15
CA THR A 40 6.45 -1.96 -3.23
C THR A 40 5.93 -0.70 -2.51
N ARG A 41 6.49 -0.41 -1.33
CA ARG A 41 6.19 0.85 -0.60
C ARG A 41 6.44 2.10 -1.45
N ARG A 42 7.41 2.04 -2.38
CA ARG A 42 7.72 3.15 -3.27
C ARG A 42 6.59 3.37 -4.27
N GLU A 43 6.15 2.30 -4.93
CA GLU A 43 5.04 2.37 -5.88
C GLU A 43 3.75 2.82 -5.20
N ILE A 44 3.45 2.35 -3.98
CA ILE A 44 2.31 2.84 -3.19
C ILE A 44 2.41 4.37 -3.01
N ALA A 45 3.58 4.88 -2.62
CA ALA A 45 3.75 6.32 -2.41
C ALA A 45 3.60 7.12 -3.72
N GLU A 46 4.11 6.60 -4.83
CA GLU A 46 4.03 7.24 -6.14
C GLU A 46 2.59 7.29 -6.67
N ILE A 47 1.77 6.26 -6.45
CA ILE A 47 0.39 6.24 -6.95
C ILE A 47 -0.62 6.92 -6.02
N THR A 48 -0.40 6.88 -4.69
CA THR A 48 -1.36 7.40 -3.71
C THR A 48 -1.03 8.82 -3.22
N ASN A 49 0.18 9.31 -3.52
CA ASN A 49 0.73 10.56 -2.97
C ASN A 49 0.79 10.61 -1.42
N ILE A 50 0.65 9.46 -0.75
CA ILE A 50 0.75 9.35 0.71
C ILE A 50 2.22 9.35 1.12
N PRO A 51 2.61 10.07 2.19
CA PRO A 51 3.96 10.02 2.73
C PRO A 51 4.41 8.59 3.07
N ARG A 52 5.67 8.27 2.72
CA ARG A 52 6.27 6.94 2.92
C ARG A 52 6.28 6.48 4.38
N THR A 53 6.32 7.42 5.33
CA THR A 53 6.24 7.14 6.77
C THR A 53 4.84 6.69 7.16
N THR A 54 3.81 7.41 6.73
CA THR A 54 2.41 7.03 6.93
C THR A 54 2.10 5.66 6.32
N ILE A 55 2.57 5.41 5.09
CA ILE A 55 2.42 4.09 4.46
C ILE A 55 3.10 3.00 5.30
N TYR A 56 4.28 3.28 5.85
CA TYR A 56 4.99 2.30 6.68
C TYR A 56 4.20 1.92 7.93
N ASP A 57 3.65 2.90 8.63
CA ASP A 57 2.87 2.67 9.85
C ASP A 57 1.59 1.86 9.56
N THR A 58 0.84 2.26 8.51
CA THR A 58 -0.35 1.53 8.07
C THR A 58 -0.04 0.12 7.59
N VAL A 59 0.97 -0.07 6.74
CA VAL A 59 1.37 -1.40 6.27
C VAL A 59 1.81 -2.29 7.43
N LYS A 60 2.52 -1.74 8.43
CA LYS A 60 2.90 -2.50 9.62
C LYS A 60 1.67 -2.95 10.40
N LYS A 61 0.64 -2.11 10.51
CA LYS A 61 -0.65 -2.45 11.12
C LYS A 61 -1.37 -3.57 10.35
N LEU A 62 -1.51 -3.44 9.04
CA LEU A 62 -2.16 -4.45 8.18
C LEU A 62 -1.45 -5.81 8.23
N ILE A 63 -0.10 -5.81 8.31
CA ILE A 63 0.68 -7.06 8.50
C ILE A 63 0.37 -7.69 9.86
N TYR A 64 0.26 -6.87 10.91
CA TYR A 64 -0.04 -7.36 12.26
C TYR A 64 -1.46 -7.94 12.36
N GLU A 65 -2.42 -7.34 11.63
CA GLU A 65 -3.80 -7.82 11.51
C GLU A 65 -3.93 -9.06 10.61
N GLY A 66 -2.89 -9.38 9.82
CA GLY A 66 -2.86 -10.56 8.96
C GLY A 66 -3.47 -10.35 7.56
N GLU A 67 -3.91 -9.13 7.25
CA GLU A 67 -4.54 -8.75 5.98
C GLU A 67 -3.58 -8.78 4.78
N ILE A 68 -2.30 -8.44 5.02
CA ILE A 68 -1.27 -8.44 4.00
C ILE A 68 -0.03 -9.16 4.50
N GLU A 69 0.76 -9.66 3.56
CA GLU A 69 2.08 -10.20 3.84
C GLU A 69 3.19 -9.42 3.14
N LYS A 70 4.36 -9.48 3.75
CA LYS A 70 5.59 -8.85 3.27
C LYS A 70 6.55 -9.95 2.84
N TYR A 71 7.07 -9.85 1.63
CA TYR A 71 8.13 -10.73 1.16
C TYR A 71 9.24 -9.94 0.45
N SER A 72 10.43 -10.52 0.39
CA SER A 72 11.60 -9.90 -0.25
C SER A 72 12.08 -10.73 -1.42
N VAL A 73 12.32 -10.06 -2.55
CA VAL A 73 12.91 -10.70 -3.73
C VAL A 73 14.41 -10.44 -3.73
N SER A 74 15.19 -11.49 -3.49
CA SER A 74 16.65 -11.44 -3.61
C SER A 74 17.04 -11.43 -5.08
N ASN A 75 17.78 -10.41 -5.52
CA ASN A 75 18.21 -10.30 -6.92
C ASN A 75 19.69 -10.68 -7.11
N LYS A 76 20.31 -11.44 -6.19
CA LYS A 76 21.75 -11.82 -6.19
C LYS A 76 22.76 -10.65 -6.35
N ARG A 77 22.28 -9.40 -6.35
CA ARG A 77 23.06 -8.16 -6.44
C ARG A 77 23.36 -7.64 -5.04
N ARG A 78 24.52 -6.99 -4.88
CA ARG A 78 24.92 -6.33 -3.63
C ARG A 78 23.94 -5.20 -3.29
N GLY A 79 23.42 -5.18 -2.06
CA GLY A 79 22.50 -4.14 -1.58
C GLY A 79 21.27 -4.70 -0.85
N ARG A 80 20.38 -3.81 -0.41
CA ARG A 80 19.14 -4.20 0.26
C ARG A 80 18.16 -4.82 -0.75
N PRO A 81 17.64 -6.03 -0.50
CA PRO A 81 16.62 -6.64 -1.36
C PRO A 81 15.39 -5.75 -1.52
N LYS A 82 14.71 -5.86 -2.66
CA LYS A 82 13.40 -5.22 -2.85
C LYS A 82 12.36 -5.94 -2.00
N VAL A 83 11.49 -5.16 -1.37
CA VAL A 83 10.41 -5.63 -0.51
C VAL A 83 9.09 -5.33 -1.19
N TYR A 84 8.25 -6.35 -1.27
CA TYR A 84 6.93 -6.32 -1.86
C TYR A 84 5.89 -6.66 -0.79
N TYR A 85 4.68 -6.18 -1.03
CA TYR A 85 3.49 -6.42 -0.23
C TYR A 85 2.40 -6.96 -1.14
N ARG A 86 1.61 -7.89 -0.62
CA ARG A 86 0.42 -8.44 -1.28
C ARG A 86 -0.61 -8.82 -0.21
N VAL A 87 -1.88 -8.91 -0.61
CA VAL A 87 -2.94 -9.45 0.26
C VAL A 87 -2.64 -10.91 0.54
N LYS A 88 -2.88 -11.32 1.79
CA LYS A 88 -2.75 -12.73 2.17
C LYS A 88 -4.02 -13.44 1.73
N GLU A 89 -3.89 -14.45 0.88
CA GLU A 89 -5.01 -15.33 0.55
C GLU A 89 -5.13 -16.38 1.67
N ASP A 90 -6.36 -16.60 2.15
CA ASP A 90 -6.70 -17.61 3.16
C ASP A 90 -6.57 -19.05 2.62
#